data_AF-A0A7G9QI12-F1
#
_entry.id   AF-A0A7G9QI12-F1
#
_cell.length_a   1.000
_cell.length_b   1.000
_cell.length_c   1.000
_cell.angle_alpha   90.00
_cell.angle_beta   90.00
_cell.angle_gamma   90.00
#
_symmetry.space_group_name_H-M   'P 1'
#
loop_
_entity.id
_entity.type
_entity.pdbx_description
1 polymer ?
#
loop_
_entity_poly.entity_id
_entity_poly.type
_entity_poly.pdbx_seq_one_letter_code
_entity_poly.pdbx_strand_id
1 'polypeptide(L)'
;MKNKLKQVFLLAAMLPLSLSLHAQGGGTTGINAATSSLASYVDPVSNLILGIGAVVGLIGGVMVYIKWNSGDRDISKEVMSWGGSCIFLVLVSVVIKAFFGV
;
A
#
# COMPACT_ATOMS: atom_id res chain seq x y z
N MET A 1 -42.20 -46.05 -1.90
CA MET A 1 -41.97 -45.01 -2.93
C MET A 1 -42.06 -43.57 -2.42
N LYS A 2 -43.00 -43.22 -1.51
CA LYS A 2 -43.15 -41.85 -0.97
C LYS A 2 -41.92 -41.28 -0.23
N ASN A 3 -41.14 -42.11 0.46
CA ASN A 3 -39.93 -41.66 1.18
C ASN A 3 -38.74 -41.33 0.26
N LYS A 4 -38.58 -42.07 -0.85
CA LYS A 4 -37.59 -41.75 -1.89
C LYS A 4 -37.90 -40.40 -2.54
N LEU A 5 -39.18 -40.10 -2.79
CA LEU A 5 -39.63 -38.82 -3.33
C LEU A 5 -39.34 -37.65 -2.37
N LYS A 6 -39.57 -37.83 -1.06
CA LYS A 6 -39.22 -36.83 -0.03
C LYS A 6 -37.71 -36.60 0.06
N GLN A 7 -36.89 -37.65 -0.05
CA GLN A 7 -35.42 -37.52 -0.05
C GLN A 7 -34.91 -36.78 -1.30
N VAL A 8 -35.49 -37.06 -2.47
CA VAL A 8 -35.14 -36.34 -3.71
C VAL A 8 -35.57 -34.86 -3.63
N PHE A 9 -36.72 -34.57 -3.03
CA PHE A 9 -37.20 -33.19 -2.84
C PHE A 9 -36.32 -32.40 -1.84
N LEU A 10 -35.86 -33.06 -0.76
CA LEU A 10 -34.91 -32.48 0.19
C LEU A 10 -33.54 -32.18 -0.46
N LEU A 11 -33.02 -33.09 -1.27
CA LEU A 11 -31.79 -32.87 -2.04
C LEU A 11 -31.95 -31.73 -3.04
N ALA A 12 -33.08 -31.66 -3.77
CA ALA A 12 -33.35 -30.58 -4.71
C ALA A 12 -33.47 -29.21 -4.04
N ALA A 13 -33.98 -29.15 -2.80
CA ALA A 13 -34.07 -27.92 -2.01
C ALA A 13 -32.70 -27.41 -1.50
N MET A 14 -31.69 -28.28 -1.44
CA MET A 14 -30.32 -27.90 -1.01
C MET A 14 -29.48 -27.28 -2.14
N LEU A 15 -29.82 -27.53 -3.42
CA LEU A 15 -29.12 -26.93 -4.57
C LEU A 15 -29.24 -25.39 -4.68
N PRO A 16 -30.41 -24.75 -4.47
CA PRO A 16 -30.48 -23.29 -4.53
C PRO A 16 -29.78 -22.61 -3.34
N LEU A 17 -29.65 -23.29 -2.20
CA LEU A 17 -28.98 -22.75 -1.01
C LEU A 17 -27.45 -22.65 -1.18
N SER A 18 -26.84 -23.59 -1.91
CA SER A 18 -25.40 -23.53 -2.23
C SER A 18 -25.05 -22.44 -3.25
N LEU A 19 -25.98 -22.08 -4.13
CA LEU A 19 -25.81 -20.97 -5.07
C LEU A 19 -25.84 -19.61 -4.35
N SER A 20 -26.72 -19.44 -3.36
CA SER A 20 -26.78 -18.23 -2.52
C SER A 20 -25.51 -18.03 -1.68
N LEU A 21 -24.84 -19.10 -1.25
CA LEU A 21 -23.57 -19.04 -0.53
C LEU A 21 -22.41 -18.53 -1.40
N HIS A 22 -22.37 -18.86 -2.69
CA HIS A 22 -21.35 -18.36 -3.62
C HIS A 22 -21.58 -16.90 -4.05
N ALA A 23 -22.81 -16.37 -3.88
CA ALA A 23 -23.15 -14.98 -4.17
C ALA A 23 -22.95 -14.03 -2.99
N GLN A 24 -22.86 -14.54 -1.75
CA GLN A 24 -22.70 -13.71 -0.54
C GLN A 24 -21.30 -13.10 -0.35
N GLY A 25 -20.28 -13.51 -1.14
CA GLY A 25 -18.91 -13.02 -1.01
C GLY A 25 -18.43 -12.05 -2.10
N GLY A 26 -19.19 -11.82 -3.17
CA GLY A 26 -18.64 -11.29 -4.42
C GLY A 26 -17.97 -9.90 -4.32
N GLY A 27 -18.55 -8.97 -3.56
CA GLY A 27 -18.03 -7.61 -3.43
C GLY A 27 -16.97 -7.48 -2.34
N THR A 28 -17.29 -7.91 -1.11
CA THR A 28 -16.42 -7.72 0.06
C THR A 28 -15.27 -8.73 0.11
N THR A 29 -15.46 -9.97 -0.35
CA THR A 29 -14.36 -10.95 -0.44
C THR A 29 -13.39 -10.58 -1.55
N GLY A 30 -13.88 -10.06 -2.69
CA GLY A 30 -13.04 -9.55 -3.78
C GLY A 30 -12.24 -8.31 -3.38
N ILE A 31 -12.89 -7.33 -2.73
CA ILE A 31 -12.22 -6.13 -2.20
C ILE A 31 -11.20 -6.53 -1.12
N ASN A 32 -11.55 -7.40 -0.17
CA ASN A 32 -10.62 -7.85 0.87
C ASN A 32 -9.44 -8.65 0.30
N ALA A 33 -9.65 -9.45 -0.75
CA ALA A 33 -8.58 -10.17 -1.45
C ALA A 33 -7.65 -9.21 -2.20
N ALA A 34 -8.21 -8.17 -2.85
CA ALA A 34 -7.43 -7.13 -3.49
C ALA A 34 -6.63 -6.29 -2.48
N THR A 35 -7.24 -5.92 -1.34
CA THR A 35 -6.56 -5.21 -0.25
C THR A 35 -5.43 -6.06 0.35
N SER A 36 -5.67 -7.35 0.59
CA SER A 36 -4.62 -8.27 1.10
C SER A 36 -3.46 -8.42 0.12
N SER A 37 -3.77 -8.49 -1.18
CA SER A 37 -2.74 -8.53 -2.23
C SER A 37 -1.95 -7.22 -2.27
N LEU A 38 -2.62 -6.07 -2.20
CA LEU A 38 -1.96 -4.77 -2.18
C LEU A 38 -1.07 -4.60 -0.95
N ALA A 39 -1.53 -5.04 0.23
CA ALA A 39 -0.75 -5.00 1.47
C ALA A 39 0.57 -5.80 1.35
N SER A 40 0.56 -6.96 0.66
CA SER A 40 1.78 -7.75 0.42
C SER A 40 2.84 -7.03 -0.42
N TYR A 41 2.43 -6.04 -1.23
CA TYR A 41 3.33 -5.21 -2.03
C TYR A 41 3.81 -3.95 -1.31
N VAL A 42 3.14 -3.53 -0.23
CA VAL A 42 3.49 -2.29 0.48
C VAL A 42 4.91 -2.35 1.04
N ASP A 43 5.30 -3.44 1.69
CA ASP A 43 6.63 -3.59 2.28
C ASP A 43 7.78 -3.56 1.25
N PRO A 44 7.78 -4.38 0.18
CA PRO A 44 8.85 -4.34 -0.81
C PRO A 44 8.90 -3.01 -1.57
N VAL A 45 7.74 -2.40 -1.87
CA VAL A 45 7.69 -1.09 -2.53
C VAL A 45 8.18 0.01 -1.59
N SER A 46 7.85 -0.05 -0.30
CA SER A 46 8.33 0.90 0.70
C SER A 46 9.85 0.87 0.83
N ASN A 47 10.45 -0.33 0.90
CA ASN A 47 11.91 -0.49 0.92
C ASN A 47 12.58 0.06 -0.35
N LEU A 48 11.97 -0.16 -1.53
CA LEU A 48 12.47 0.40 -2.78
C LEU A 48 12.44 1.94 -2.78
N ILE A 49 11.32 2.53 -2.35
CA ILE A 49 11.16 3.99 -2.26
C ILE A 49 12.16 4.59 -1.25
N LEU A 50 12.36 3.96 -0.10
CA LEU A 50 13.34 4.39 0.89
C LEU A 50 14.77 4.34 0.33
N GLY A 51 15.11 3.28 -0.41
CA GLY A 51 16.40 3.16 -1.08
C GLY A 51 16.64 4.28 -2.10
N ILE A 52 15.67 4.54 -2.97
CA ILE A 52 15.74 5.63 -3.97
C ILE A 52 15.82 7.00 -3.26
N GLY A 53 14.98 7.22 -2.24
CA GLY A 53 14.97 8.44 -1.45
C GLY A 53 16.31 8.72 -0.77
N ALA A 54 16.99 7.69 -0.26
CA ALA A 54 18.32 7.81 0.31
C ALA A 54 19.36 8.25 -0.73
N VAL A 55 19.36 7.65 -1.92
CA VAL A 55 20.30 8.01 -3.00
C VAL A 55 20.09 9.45 -3.47
N VAL A 56 18.83 9.84 -3.73
CA VAL A 56 18.50 11.20 -4.17
C VAL A 56 18.79 12.23 -3.08
N GLY A 57 18.54 11.89 -1.81
CA GLY A 57 18.86 12.74 -0.66
C GLY A 57 20.36 13.02 -0.55
N LEU A 58 21.21 12.00 -0.73
CA LEU A 58 22.66 12.15 -0.75
C LEU A 58 23.14 13.04 -1.90
N ILE A 59 22.61 12.83 -3.12
CA ILE A 59 22.96 13.65 -4.30
C ILE A 59 22.59 15.12 -4.06
N GLY A 60 21.39 15.38 -3.53
CA GLY A 60 20.95 16.73 -3.17
C GLY A 60 21.86 17.40 -2.14
N GLY A 61 22.33 16.66 -1.14
CA GLY A 61 23.27 17.17 -0.13
C GLY A 61 24.62 17.54 -0.73
N VAL A 62 25.14 16.74 -1.66
CA VAL A 62 26.37 17.06 -2.40
C VAL A 62 26.20 18.33 -3.23
N MET A 63 25.06 18.50 -3.91
CA MET A 63 24.79 19.71 -4.70
C MET A 63 24.73 20.97 -3.83
N VAL A 64 24.10 20.88 -2.66
CA VAL A 64 24.07 21.97 -1.67
C VAL A 64 25.49 22.30 -1.18
N TYR A 65 26.31 21.29 -0.89
CA TYR A 65 27.71 21.49 -0.49
C TYR A 65 28.55 22.19 -1.57
N ILE A 66 28.41 21.77 -2.84
CA ILE A 66 29.14 22.39 -3.95
C ILE A 66 28.77 23.87 -4.06
N LYS A 67 27.48 24.18 -3.98
CA LYS A 67 27.01 25.56 -4.10
C LYS A 67 27.37 26.42 -2.88
N TRP A 68 27.36 25.84 -1.67
CA TRP A 68 27.84 26.50 -0.45
C TRP A 68 29.30 26.93 -0.59
N ASN A 69 30.16 26.06 -1.12
CA ASN A 69 31.57 26.37 -1.32
C ASN A 69 31.86 27.33 -2.48
N SER A 70 30.91 27.50 -3.42
CA SER A 70 31.06 28.44 -4.54
C SER A 70 30.54 29.85 -4.22
N GLY A 71 30.04 30.08 -3.00
CA GLY A 71 29.64 31.42 -2.55
C GLY A 71 28.34 31.93 -3.19
N ASP A 72 27.48 31.03 -3.68
CA ASP A 72 26.20 31.37 -4.27
C ASP A 72 25.26 31.97 -3.22
N ARG A 73 24.58 33.06 -3.59
CA ARG A 73 23.78 33.90 -2.68
C ARG A 73 22.48 33.24 -2.24
N ASP A 74 22.05 32.20 -2.95
CA ASP A 74 20.78 31.51 -2.71
C ASP A 74 20.93 30.19 -1.91
N ILE A 75 22.10 29.94 -1.31
CA ILE A 75 22.39 28.69 -0.56
C ILE A 75 21.46 28.47 0.60
N SER A 76 21.13 29.51 1.35
CA SER A 76 20.20 29.40 2.47
C SER A 76 18.83 28.91 2.04
N LYS A 77 18.38 29.29 0.83
CA LYS A 77 17.12 28.82 0.24
C LYS A 77 17.20 27.36 -0.21
N GLU A 78 18.31 26.96 -0.83
CA GLU A 78 18.48 25.58 -1.27
C GLU A 78 18.70 24.59 -0.12
N VAL A 79 19.48 24.96 0.89
CA VAL A 79 19.67 24.17 2.11
C VAL A 79 18.33 23.96 2.81
N MET A 80 17.51 25.01 2.91
CA MET A 80 16.19 24.93 3.53
C MET A 80 15.24 24.05 2.71
N SER A 81 15.26 24.17 1.38
CA SER A 81 14.46 23.34 0.47
C SER A 81 14.85 21.86 0.52
N TRP A 82 16.15 21.58 0.48
CA TRP A 82 16.69 20.21 0.59
C TRP A 82 16.39 19.61 1.97
N GLY A 83 16.69 20.34 3.05
CA GLY A 83 16.45 19.89 4.42
C GLY A 83 14.97 19.61 4.69
N GLY A 84 14.07 20.49 4.22
CA GLY A 84 12.62 20.27 4.31
C GLY A 84 12.16 19.03 3.54
N SER A 85 12.73 18.79 2.36
CA SER A 85 12.42 17.60 1.54
C SER A 85 12.88 16.30 2.20
N CYS A 86 14.06 16.29 2.83
CA CYS A 86 14.56 15.14 3.58
C CYS A 86 13.67 14.80 4.78
N ILE A 87 13.24 15.81 5.55
CA ILE A 87 12.32 15.62 6.68
C ILE A 87 10.98 15.05 6.19
N PHE A 88 10.44 15.58 5.10
CA PHE A 88 9.19 15.10 4.52
C PHE A 88 9.26 13.61 4.12
N LEU A 89 10.36 13.16 3.50
CA LEU A 89 10.55 11.74 3.15
C LEU A 89 10.52 10.81 4.37
N VAL A 90 11.12 11.24 5.48
CA VAL A 90 11.08 10.48 6.74
C VAL A 90 9.68 10.47 7.35
N LEU A 91 8.95 11.58 7.30
CA LEU A 91 7.59 11.65 7.82
C LEU A 91 6.59 10.82 6.99
N VAL A 92 6.76 10.78 5.66
CA VAL A 92 5.91 9.98 4.77
C VAL A 92 5.96 8.49 5.13
N SER A 93 7.13 7.97 5.50
CA SER A 93 7.25 6.57 5.91
C SER A 93 6.53 6.26 7.22
N VAL A 94 6.45 7.21 8.15
CA VAL A 94 5.62 7.09 9.37
C VAL A 94 4.13 7.15 9.04
N VAL A 95 3.73 8.07 8.16
CA VAL A 95 2.33 8.26 7.76
C VAL A 95 1.79 7.04 7.00
N ILE A 96 2.56 6.47 6.07
CA ILE A 96 2.18 5.25 5.35
C ILE A 96 1.98 4.11 6.35
N LYS A 97 2.92 3.89 7.27
CA LYS A 97 2.80 2.89 8.33
C LYS A 97 1.53 3.07 9.17
N ALA A 98 1.24 4.31 9.58
CA ALA A 98 0.05 4.64 10.35
C ALA A 98 -1.27 4.39 9.58
N PHE A 99 -1.31 4.64 8.27
CA PHE A 99 -2.51 4.38 7.45
C PHE A 99 -2.77 2.90 7.19
N PHE A 100 -1.71 2.10 7.02
CA PHE A 100 -1.82 0.66 6.74
C PHE A 100 -1.81 -0.21 8.00
N GLY A 101 -1.67 0.39 9.19
CA GLY A 101 -1.73 -0.33 10.46
C GLY A 101 -0.53 -1.24 10.73
N VAL A 102 0.65 -0.87 10.23
CA VAL A 102 1.94 -1.58 10.44
C VAL A 102 2.88 -0.75 11.31
#